data_AF-A0A1F3QPS2-F1
#
_entry.id   AF-A0A1F3QPS2-F1
#
_cell.length_a   1.000
_cell.length_b   1.000
_cell.length_c   1.000
_cell.angle_alpha   90.00
_cell.angle_beta   90.00
_cell.angle_gamma   90.00
#
_symmetry.space_group_name_H-M   'P 1'
#
loop_
_entity.id
_entity.type
_entity.pdbx_description
1 polymer ?
#
loop_
_entity_poly.entity_id
_entity_poly.type
_entity_poly.pdbx_seq_one_letter_code
_entity_poly.pdbx_strand_id
1 'polypeptide(L)'
;MLKYHIQTSGRSLHAQEIDFNDIRTTLQALYAIYDNCNSLHTNAYDEAITTPTEESVRRAMAIQLIINKELGLAKNENPIQGSFIIEELTDLVEEAVLQEFDRITERGGVLGAMETMYQRSKIQEESLYYETLKHTGEFPIIGVNTFLSSKGSPTVIPAEVIRATEEEKAYQIEMLNHLQQANADLVSQHLNTLQEAAIKNENIFEKLMDATKVCSLGQITAALFEVGGQYRRNM
;
A
#
# COMPACT_ATOMS: atom_id res chain seq x y z
N MET A 1 3.56 -14.38 -18.30
CA MET A 1 3.94 -14.56 -16.89
C MET A 1 3.66 -13.24 -16.17
N LEU A 2 2.65 -13.20 -15.31
CA LEU A 2 2.33 -12.05 -14.48
C LEU A 2 3.21 -12.13 -13.22
N LYS A 3 3.99 -11.08 -12.96
CA LYS A 3 4.78 -10.96 -11.73
C LYS A 3 4.07 -10.03 -10.77
N TYR A 4 4.06 -10.35 -9.49
CA TYR A 4 3.34 -9.59 -8.48
C TYR A 4 4.09 -9.52 -7.14
N HIS A 5 3.75 -8.50 -6.35
CA HIS A 5 4.18 -8.31 -4.98
C HIS A 5 2.99 -8.48 -4.05
N ILE A 6 3.15 -9.23 -2.96
CA ILE A 6 2.16 -9.34 -1.89
C ILE A 6 2.64 -8.56 -0.67
N GLN A 7 1.75 -7.78 -0.08
CA GLN A 7 1.93 -7.22 1.24
C GLN A 7 0.84 -7.78 2.17
N THR A 8 1.21 -8.18 3.38
CA THR A 8 0.23 -8.59 4.40
C THR A 8 -0.75 -7.45 4.72
N SER A 9 -1.98 -7.76 5.09
CA SER A 9 -3.04 -6.77 5.27
C SER A 9 -2.86 -5.97 6.57
N GLY A 10 -2.45 -4.71 6.46
CA GLY A 10 -2.40 -3.79 7.61
C GLY A 10 -3.77 -3.57 8.27
N ARG A 11 -4.87 -3.67 7.51
CA ARG A 11 -6.24 -3.53 8.05
C ARG A 11 -6.66 -4.70 8.96
N SER A 12 -6.04 -5.87 8.77
CA SER A 12 -6.26 -7.04 9.62
C SER A 12 -5.54 -6.95 10.97
N LEU A 13 -4.66 -5.96 11.14
CA LEU A 13 -3.89 -5.74 12.36
C LEU A 13 -4.61 -4.71 13.24
N HIS A 14 -4.58 -4.91 14.54
CA HIS A 14 -5.41 -4.15 15.48
C HIS A 14 -4.55 -3.51 16.58
N ALA A 15 -5.02 -2.38 17.11
CA ALA A 15 -4.33 -1.65 18.16
C ALA A 15 -4.57 -2.25 19.56
N GLN A 16 -5.60 -3.09 19.70
CA GLN A 16 -5.82 -3.97 20.85
C GLN A 16 -5.03 -5.26 20.67
N GLU A 17 -4.43 -5.77 21.75
CA GLU A 17 -3.70 -7.04 21.77
C GLU A 17 -2.71 -7.16 20.60
N ILE A 18 -1.85 -6.14 20.43
CA ILE A 18 -0.98 -6.00 19.26
C ILE A 18 -0.06 -7.21 19.04
N ASP A 19 0.28 -7.97 20.08
CA ASP A 19 1.07 -9.19 19.95
C ASP A 19 0.38 -10.26 19.10
N PHE A 20 -0.95 -10.25 18.99
CA PHE A 20 -1.69 -11.17 18.12
C PHE A 20 -1.49 -10.85 16.64
N ASN A 21 -1.01 -9.66 16.29
CA ASN A 21 -0.78 -9.27 14.92
C ASN A 21 0.33 -10.09 14.25
N ASP A 22 1.39 -10.48 14.98
CA ASP A 22 2.43 -11.37 14.43
C ASP A 22 1.85 -12.72 13.97
N ILE A 23 0.84 -13.23 14.67
CA ILE A 23 0.18 -14.49 14.31
C ILE A 23 -0.57 -14.31 12.98
N ARG A 24 -1.32 -13.21 12.83
CA ARG A 24 -2.05 -12.89 11.60
C ARG A 24 -1.10 -12.70 10.43
N THR A 25 -0.03 -11.91 10.62
CA THR A 25 1.00 -11.67 9.61
C THR A 25 1.70 -12.96 9.20
N THR A 26 1.98 -13.86 10.16
CA THR A 26 2.62 -15.16 9.88
C THR A 26 1.77 -16.03 8.95
N LEU A 27 0.46 -16.13 9.20
CA LEU A 27 -0.45 -16.91 8.35
C LEU A 27 -0.57 -16.31 6.95
N GLN A 28 -0.66 -14.98 6.84
CA GLN A 28 -0.73 -14.30 5.54
C GLN A 28 0.56 -14.45 4.73
N ALA A 29 1.71 -14.31 5.39
CA ALA A 29 3.02 -14.54 4.78
C ALA A 29 3.17 -15.99 4.29
N LEU A 30 2.66 -16.96 5.06
CA LEU A 30 2.69 -18.36 4.70
C LEU A 30 1.92 -18.62 3.39
N TYR A 31 0.70 -18.11 3.28
CA TYR A 31 -0.08 -18.26 2.04
C TYR A 31 0.58 -17.59 0.84
N ALA A 32 1.16 -16.39 1.03
CA ALA A 32 1.88 -15.69 -0.02
C ALA A 32 3.10 -16.49 -0.55
N ILE A 33 3.83 -17.16 0.34
CA ILE A 33 4.98 -18.00 -0.03
C ILE A 33 4.52 -19.29 -0.69
N TYR A 34 3.45 -19.92 -0.19
CA TYR A 34 2.91 -21.15 -0.76
C TYR A 34 2.33 -20.96 -2.17
N ASP A 35 1.79 -19.78 -2.46
CA ASP A 35 1.34 -19.40 -3.81
C ASP A 35 2.46 -18.84 -4.70
N ASN A 36 3.71 -18.96 -4.24
CA ASN A 36 4.91 -18.65 -5.01
C ASN A 36 5.00 -17.19 -5.50
N CYS A 37 4.67 -16.24 -4.61
CA CYS A 37 4.80 -14.81 -4.91
C CYS A 37 6.24 -14.39 -5.28
N ASN A 38 6.39 -13.34 -6.09
CA ASN A 38 7.73 -12.90 -6.52
C ASN A 38 8.42 -11.97 -5.52
N SER A 39 7.64 -11.34 -4.63
CA SER A 39 8.12 -10.42 -3.61
C SER A 39 7.09 -10.30 -2.49
N LEU A 40 7.55 -10.25 -1.24
CA LEU A 40 6.70 -10.22 -0.05
C LEU A 40 7.11 -9.11 0.93
N HIS A 41 6.13 -8.33 1.38
CA HIS A 41 6.24 -7.46 2.54
C HIS A 41 5.41 -8.02 3.71
N THR A 42 6.03 -8.09 4.88
CA THR A 42 5.40 -8.48 6.14
C THR A 42 5.29 -7.28 7.05
N ASN A 43 4.07 -6.96 7.46
CA ASN A 43 3.77 -5.83 8.34
C ASN A 43 4.24 -6.13 9.77
N ALA A 44 4.56 -5.08 10.52
CA ALA A 44 4.96 -5.21 11.91
C ALA A 44 3.75 -5.36 12.84
N TYR A 45 3.96 -5.93 14.02
CA TYR A 45 2.90 -6.15 14.99
C TYR A 45 2.25 -4.84 15.51
N ASP A 46 2.97 -3.72 15.45
CA ASP A 46 2.55 -2.38 15.87
C ASP A 46 1.98 -1.50 14.73
N GLU A 47 1.71 -2.09 13.56
CA GLU A 47 1.19 -1.42 12.36
C GLU A 47 -0.02 -0.50 12.63
N ALA A 48 -0.92 -0.93 13.52
CA ALA A 48 -2.14 -0.19 13.82
C ALA A 48 -1.89 1.10 14.63
N ILE A 49 -0.65 1.36 15.04
CA ILE A 49 -0.29 2.40 16.00
C ILE A 49 0.72 3.39 15.43
N THR A 50 1.85 2.91 14.91
CA THR A 50 2.97 3.76 14.48
C THR A 50 3.71 3.12 13.32
N THR A 51 4.54 3.90 12.64
CA THR A 51 5.58 3.34 11.77
C THR A 51 6.51 2.44 12.59
N PRO A 52 6.97 1.32 12.02
CA PRO A 52 7.61 0.26 12.79
C PRO A 52 8.98 0.70 13.32
N THR A 53 9.24 0.36 14.58
CA THR A 53 10.57 0.51 15.20
C THR A 53 11.55 -0.52 14.63
N GLU A 54 12.86 -0.34 14.87
CA GLU A 54 13.86 -1.34 14.48
C GLU A 54 13.56 -2.74 15.06
N GLU A 55 13.07 -2.81 16.29
CA GLU A 55 12.67 -4.07 16.92
C GLU A 55 11.45 -4.67 16.21
N SER A 56 10.44 -3.85 15.93
CA SER A 56 9.21 -4.26 15.23
C SER A 56 9.50 -4.76 13.82
N VAL A 57 10.38 -4.08 13.08
CA VAL A 57 10.86 -4.52 11.75
C VAL A 57 11.60 -5.85 11.87
N ARG A 58 12.43 -6.06 12.90
CA ARG A 58 13.14 -7.33 13.09
C ARG A 58 12.19 -8.51 13.28
N ARG A 59 11.11 -8.34 14.05
CA ARG A 59 10.03 -9.35 14.22
C ARG A 59 9.35 -9.65 12.87
N ALA A 60 8.95 -8.61 12.14
CA ALA A 60 8.31 -8.77 10.85
C ALA A 60 9.20 -9.51 9.82
N MET A 61 10.48 -9.15 9.73
CA MET A 61 11.44 -9.86 8.87
C MET A 61 11.66 -11.31 9.31
N ALA A 62 11.69 -11.58 10.61
CA ALA A 62 11.89 -12.92 11.14
C ALA A 62 10.78 -13.89 10.68
N ILE A 63 9.54 -13.42 10.48
CA ILE A 63 8.45 -14.24 9.93
C ILE A 63 8.86 -14.85 8.58
N GLN A 64 9.33 -14.03 7.64
CA GLN A 64 9.75 -14.51 6.32
C GLN A 64 10.96 -15.45 6.43
N LEU A 65 11.92 -15.12 7.31
CA LEU A 65 13.12 -15.95 7.51
C LEU A 65 12.77 -17.32 8.08
N ILE A 66 11.90 -17.39 9.08
CA ILE A 66 11.46 -18.65 9.70
C ILE A 66 10.72 -19.51 8.67
N ILE A 67 9.76 -18.93 7.93
CA ILE A 67 9.04 -19.70 6.90
C ILE A 67 10.01 -20.24 5.85
N ASN A 68 10.92 -19.41 5.34
CA ASN A 68 11.81 -19.82 4.25
C ASN A 68 12.99 -20.72 4.69
N LYS A 69 13.41 -20.66 5.95
CA LYS A 69 14.61 -21.38 6.43
C LYS A 69 14.30 -22.55 7.35
N GLU A 70 13.23 -22.48 8.14
CA GLU A 70 12.93 -23.45 9.19
C GLU A 70 11.70 -24.31 8.86
N LEU A 71 10.67 -23.75 8.22
CA LEU A 71 9.44 -24.49 7.94
C LEU A 71 9.67 -25.56 6.85
N GLY A 72 9.64 -26.82 7.24
CA GLY A 72 9.97 -27.94 6.36
C GLY A 72 9.13 -28.03 5.08
N LEU A 73 7.84 -27.69 5.16
CA LEU A 73 6.94 -27.75 3.99
C LEU A 73 7.28 -26.68 2.93
N ALA A 74 7.90 -25.57 3.32
CA ALA A 74 8.36 -24.53 2.39
C ALA A 74 9.57 -24.96 1.55
N LYS A 75 10.16 -26.14 1.80
CA LYS A 75 11.14 -26.76 0.88
C LYS A 75 10.50 -27.27 -0.40
N ASN A 76 9.19 -27.52 -0.40
CA ASN A 76 8.43 -27.79 -1.60
C ASN A 76 7.93 -26.46 -2.17
N GLU A 77 8.20 -26.19 -3.44
CA GLU A 77 7.87 -24.92 -4.11
C GLU A 77 6.45 -24.90 -4.70
N ASN A 78 5.74 -26.04 -4.71
CA ASN A 78 4.35 -26.13 -5.16
C ASN A 78 3.44 -26.90 -4.17
N PRO A 79 3.49 -26.60 -2.86
CA PRO A 79 2.86 -27.43 -1.83
C PRO A 79 1.33 -27.45 -1.88
N ILE A 80 0.71 -26.50 -2.57
CA ILE A 80 -0.75 -26.36 -2.68
C ILE A 80 -1.34 -27.02 -3.93
N GLN A 81 -0.51 -27.45 -4.89
CA GLN A 81 -0.98 -28.12 -6.11
C GLN A 81 -1.57 -29.49 -5.79
N GLY A 82 -2.71 -29.82 -6.40
CA GLY A 82 -3.45 -31.07 -6.14
C GLY A 82 -4.38 -31.03 -4.92
N SER A 83 -4.44 -29.90 -4.20
CA SER A 83 -5.39 -29.71 -3.10
C SER A 83 -6.78 -29.41 -3.66
N PHE A 84 -7.75 -30.28 -3.39
CA PHE A 84 -9.13 -30.13 -3.89
C PHE A 84 -9.75 -28.77 -3.54
N ILE A 85 -9.54 -28.27 -2.32
CA ILE A 85 -10.07 -26.98 -1.90
C ILE A 85 -9.37 -25.81 -2.61
N ILE A 86 -8.07 -25.92 -2.92
CA ILE A 86 -7.34 -24.86 -3.62
C ILE A 86 -7.75 -24.82 -5.08
N GLU A 87 -7.90 -25.97 -5.74
CA GLU A 87 -8.39 -26.05 -7.11
C GLU A 87 -9.80 -25.47 -7.22
N GLU A 88 -10.74 -25.88 -6.35
CA GLU A 88 -12.10 -25.35 -6.36
C GLU A 88 -12.15 -23.84 -6.06
N LEU A 89 -11.38 -23.35 -5.08
CA LEU A 89 -11.30 -21.91 -4.81
C LEU A 89 -10.67 -21.13 -5.95
N THR A 90 -9.73 -21.73 -6.69
CA THR A 90 -9.10 -21.10 -7.86
C THR A 90 -10.15 -20.87 -8.95
N ASP A 91 -10.94 -21.89 -9.29
CA ASP A 91 -12.00 -21.80 -10.30
C ASP A 91 -13.08 -20.79 -9.89
N LEU A 92 -13.51 -20.81 -8.62
CA LEU A 92 -14.54 -19.89 -8.12
C LEU A 92 -14.07 -18.43 -8.16
N VAL A 93 -12.83 -18.15 -7.79
CA VAL A 93 -12.27 -16.79 -7.81
C VAL A 93 -12.04 -16.33 -9.25
N GLU A 94 -11.55 -17.20 -10.14
CA GLU A 94 -11.39 -16.88 -11.57
C GLU A 94 -12.71 -16.43 -12.18
N GLU A 95 -13.77 -17.23 -12.04
CA GLU A 95 -15.10 -16.91 -12.58
C GLU A 95 -15.65 -15.62 -11.97
N ALA A 96 -15.53 -15.43 -10.65
CA ALA A 96 -16.01 -14.21 -10.00
C ALA A 96 -15.30 -12.93 -10.50
N VAL A 97 -14.01 -13.02 -10.81
CA VAL A 97 -13.23 -11.92 -11.38
C VAL A 97 -13.63 -11.65 -12.83
N LEU A 98 -13.84 -12.69 -13.64
CA LEU A 98 -14.32 -12.54 -15.02
C LEU A 98 -15.69 -11.83 -15.08
N GLN A 99 -16.61 -12.19 -14.18
CA GLN A 99 -17.89 -11.50 -14.07
C GLN A 99 -17.74 -10.03 -13.65
N GLU A 100 -16.73 -9.70 -12.83
CA GLU A 100 -16.44 -8.30 -12.49
C GLU A 100 -15.89 -7.53 -13.70
N PHE A 101 -15.10 -8.18 -14.56
CA PHE A 101 -14.66 -7.58 -15.82
C PHE A 101 -15.82 -7.27 -16.75
N ASP A 102 -16.83 -8.15 -16.85
CA ASP A 102 -18.04 -7.88 -17.63
C ASP A 102 -18.80 -6.67 -17.07
N ARG A 103 -19.00 -6.61 -15.74
CA ARG A 103 -19.64 -5.45 -15.08
C ARG A 103 -18.91 -4.14 -15.37
N ILE A 104 -17.58 -4.13 -15.38
CA ILE A 104 -16.78 -2.94 -15.71
C ILE A 104 -16.88 -2.63 -17.21
N THR A 105 -16.87 -3.63 -18.08
CA THR A 105 -16.94 -3.47 -19.54
C THR A 105 -18.26 -2.83 -19.97
N GLU A 106 -19.38 -3.27 -19.39
CA GLU A 106 -20.73 -2.70 -19.62
C GLU A 106 -20.83 -1.21 -19.25
N ARG A 107 -19.92 -0.72 -18.38
CA ARG A 107 -19.85 0.69 -17.94
C ARG A 107 -18.89 1.53 -18.77
N GLY A 108 -18.49 1.06 -19.95
CA GLY A 108 -17.51 1.75 -20.80
C GLY A 108 -16.06 1.50 -20.37
N GLY A 109 -15.79 0.32 -19.80
CA GLY A 109 -14.48 -0.06 -19.28
C GLY A 109 -14.10 0.71 -18.01
N VAL A 110 -12.83 0.63 -17.63
CA VAL A 110 -12.33 1.20 -16.36
C VAL A 110 -12.60 2.70 -16.27
N LEU A 111 -12.35 3.46 -17.34
CA LEU A 111 -12.52 4.92 -17.34
C LEU A 111 -14.00 5.32 -17.21
N GLY A 112 -14.91 4.67 -17.95
CA GLY A 112 -16.35 4.93 -17.81
C GLY A 112 -16.91 4.51 -16.45
N ALA A 113 -16.40 3.41 -15.88
CA ALA A 113 -16.72 3.01 -14.51
C ALA A 113 -16.22 4.04 -13.48
N MET A 114 -15.05 4.64 -13.70
CA MET A 114 -14.53 5.72 -12.84
C MET A 114 -15.36 7.01 -12.94
N GLU A 115 -15.89 7.35 -14.12
CA GLU A 115 -16.80 8.50 -14.29
C GLU A 115 -18.09 8.33 -13.47
N THR A 116 -18.58 7.10 -13.34
CA THR A 116 -19.77 6.77 -12.54
C THR A 116 -19.46 6.36 -11.10
N MET A 117 -18.19 6.49 -10.68
CA MET A 117 -17.72 6.13 -9.33
C MET A 117 -17.94 4.66 -8.93
N TYR A 118 -18.16 3.77 -9.89
CA TYR A 118 -18.53 2.39 -9.61
C TYR A 118 -17.56 1.69 -8.66
N GLN A 119 -16.26 1.74 -8.94
CA GLN A 119 -15.25 1.11 -8.09
C GLN A 119 -15.21 1.74 -6.69
N ARG A 120 -15.30 3.08 -6.62
CA ARG A 120 -15.24 3.81 -5.34
C ARG A 120 -16.44 3.47 -4.46
N SER A 121 -17.65 3.49 -5.00
CA SER A 121 -18.87 3.17 -4.27
C SER A 121 -18.84 1.71 -3.79
N LYS A 122 -18.46 0.77 -4.66
CA LYS A 122 -18.37 -0.65 -4.30
C LYS A 122 -17.37 -0.89 -3.17
N ILE A 123 -16.19 -0.28 -3.22
CA ILE A 123 -15.19 -0.36 -2.13
C ILE A 123 -15.74 0.21 -0.82
N GLN A 124 -16.48 1.34 -0.87
CA GLN A 124 -17.08 1.94 0.31
C GLN A 124 -18.20 1.08 0.91
N GLU A 125 -19.04 0.49 0.06
CA GLU A 125 -20.10 -0.43 0.45
C GLU A 125 -19.53 -1.68 1.15
N GLU A 126 -18.52 -2.31 0.55
CA GLU A 126 -17.84 -3.48 1.12
C GLU A 126 -17.12 -3.12 2.43
N SER A 127 -16.52 -1.93 2.51
CA SER A 127 -15.90 -1.43 3.75
C SER A 127 -16.93 -1.25 4.86
N LEU A 128 -18.11 -0.68 4.55
CA LEU A 128 -19.17 -0.47 5.53
C LEU A 128 -19.75 -1.81 5.99
N TYR A 129 -19.94 -2.75 5.07
CA TYR A 129 -20.39 -4.09 5.38
C TYR A 129 -19.43 -4.79 6.35
N TYR A 130 -18.12 -4.79 6.05
CA TYR A 130 -17.10 -5.36 6.93
C TYR A 130 -17.09 -4.72 8.33
N GLU A 131 -17.08 -3.38 8.43
CA GLU A 131 -17.10 -2.71 9.74
C GLU A 131 -18.38 -3.00 10.51
N THR A 132 -19.53 -3.12 9.82
CA THR A 132 -20.79 -3.51 10.45
C THR A 132 -20.69 -4.90 11.06
N LEU A 133 -20.19 -5.90 10.33
CA LEU A 133 -20.01 -7.26 10.84
C LEU A 133 -19.01 -7.32 12.01
N LYS A 134 -17.92 -6.55 11.92
CA LYS A 134 -16.93 -6.43 12.99
C LYS A 134 -17.53 -5.80 14.25
N HIS A 135 -18.29 -4.73 14.12
CA HIS A 135 -18.89 -4.03 15.27
C HIS A 135 -20.03 -4.81 15.91
N THR A 136 -20.85 -5.50 15.12
CA THR A 136 -21.93 -6.37 15.62
C THR A 136 -21.40 -7.65 16.26
N GLY A 137 -20.18 -8.07 15.91
CA GLY A 137 -19.57 -9.32 16.39
C GLY A 137 -19.90 -10.53 15.53
N GLU A 138 -20.67 -10.35 14.45
CA GLU A 138 -20.96 -11.43 13.48
C GLU A 138 -19.68 -11.91 12.76
N PHE A 139 -18.71 -11.01 12.57
CA PHE A 139 -17.38 -11.38 12.13
C PHE A 139 -16.41 -11.41 13.33
N PRO A 140 -15.98 -12.60 13.79
CA PRO A 140 -15.17 -12.72 15.00
C PRO A 140 -13.75 -12.21 14.80
N ILE A 141 -13.32 -11.31 15.69
CA ILE A 141 -11.97 -10.76 15.74
C ILE A 141 -11.42 -10.93 17.16
N ILE A 142 -10.47 -11.85 17.28
CA ILE A 142 -9.80 -12.21 18.54
C ILE A 142 -9.07 -10.99 19.12
N GLY A 143 -9.37 -10.66 20.37
CA GLY A 143 -8.81 -9.50 21.09
C GLY A 143 -9.50 -8.17 20.79
N VAL A 144 -10.54 -8.16 19.94
CA VAL A 144 -11.28 -6.94 19.56
C VAL A 144 -12.76 -7.02 19.91
N ASN A 145 -13.48 -8.02 19.39
CA ASN A 145 -14.92 -8.20 19.69
C ASN A 145 -15.23 -9.55 20.37
N THR A 146 -14.26 -10.47 20.40
CA THR A 146 -14.33 -11.74 21.11
C THR A 146 -12.96 -12.11 21.66
N PHE A 147 -12.91 -13.01 22.66
CA PHE A 147 -11.67 -13.35 23.39
C PHE A 147 -10.95 -12.10 23.93
N LEU A 148 -11.69 -11.28 24.67
CA LEU A 148 -11.13 -10.08 25.29
C LEU A 148 -10.33 -10.45 26.54
N SER A 149 -9.25 -9.70 26.79
CA SER A 149 -8.50 -9.78 28.04
C SER A 149 -9.39 -9.46 29.24
N SER A 150 -9.05 -10.01 30.41
CA SER A 150 -9.73 -9.70 31.68
C SER A 150 -9.70 -8.22 32.05
N LYS A 151 -8.80 -7.43 31.42
CA LYS A 151 -8.69 -5.98 31.55
C LYS A 151 -9.43 -5.20 30.45
N GLY A 152 -10.16 -5.86 29.55
CA GLY A 152 -10.95 -5.24 28.48
C GLY A 152 -10.19 -4.90 27.19
N SER A 153 -8.99 -5.47 26.98
CA SER A 153 -8.15 -5.29 25.77
C SER A 153 -8.02 -3.82 25.33
N PRO A 154 -7.45 -2.93 26.16
CA PRO A 154 -7.30 -1.53 25.81
C PRO A 154 -6.37 -1.38 24.60
N THR A 155 -6.62 -0.34 23.79
CA THR A 155 -5.69 0.09 22.74
C THR A 155 -4.33 0.37 23.34
N VAL A 156 -3.29 -0.24 22.80
CA VAL A 156 -1.92 0.03 23.21
C VAL A 156 -1.54 1.44 22.79
N ILE A 157 -1.04 2.24 23.74
CA ILE A 157 -0.46 3.55 23.47
C ILE A 157 1.05 3.33 23.33
N PRO A 158 1.65 3.68 22.19
CA PRO A 158 3.08 3.46 21.97
C PRO A 158 3.88 4.33 22.93
N ALA A 159 4.95 3.78 23.50
CA ALA A 159 5.89 4.56 24.32
C ALA A 159 6.65 5.59 23.48
N GLU A 160 6.89 5.28 22.21
CA GLU A 160 7.59 6.12 21.26
C GLU A 160 6.82 6.17 19.93
N VAL A 161 6.59 7.38 19.42
CA VAL A 161 6.04 7.58 18.07
C VAL A 161 7.14 8.17 17.23
N ILE A 162 7.56 7.44 16.20
CA ILE A 162 8.59 7.92 15.28
C ILE A 162 8.00 9.10 14.50
N ARG A 163 8.61 10.28 14.66
CA ARG A 163 8.24 11.51 13.98
C ARG A 163 9.50 12.25 13.55
N ALA A 164 9.40 13.01 12.46
CA ALA A 164 10.47 13.88 12.04
C ALA A 164 10.77 14.93 13.12
N THR A 165 12.06 15.07 13.45
CA THR A 165 12.58 16.07 14.38
C THR A 165 12.55 17.47 13.76
N GLU A 166 12.66 18.51 14.59
CA GLU A 166 12.70 19.88 14.09
C GLU A 166 14.00 20.17 13.31
N GLU A 167 15.10 19.53 13.72
CA GLU A 167 16.40 19.61 13.05
C GLU A 167 16.33 19.02 11.63
N GLU A 168 15.69 17.86 11.45
CA GLU A 168 15.48 17.26 10.13
C GLU A 168 14.63 18.15 9.21
N LYS A 169 13.60 18.80 9.74
CA LYS A 169 12.79 19.76 8.95
C LYS A 169 13.60 20.98 8.54
N ALA A 170 14.34 21.56 9.49
CA ALA A 170 15.20 22.71 9.23
C ALA A 170 16.26 22.37 8.17
N TYR A 171 16.87 21.20 8.28
CA TYR A 171 17.82 20.67 7.30
C TYR A 171 17.20 20.54 5.90
N GLN A 172 15.99 19.97 5.78
CA GLN A 172 15.32 19.84 4.48
C GLN A 172 14.97 21.20 3.86
N ILE A 173 14.59 22.19 4.68
CA ILE A 173 14.33 23.57 4.21
C ILE A 173 15.63 24.23 3.72
N GLU A 174 16.71 24.09 4.46
CA GLU A 174 18.03 24.62 4.10
C GLU A 174 18.54 23.98 2.80
N MET A 175 18.46 22.66 2.67
CA MET A 175 18.81 21.93 1.46
C MET A 175 18.00 22.38 0.24
N LEU A 176 16.69 22.62 0.42
CA LEU A 176 15.84 23.15 -0.64
C LEU A 176 16.28 24.56 -1.06
N ASN A 177 16.58 25.44 -0.11
CA ASN A 177 17.05 26.80 -0.39
C ASN A 177 18.39 26.77 -1.13
N HIS A 178 19.33 25.92 -0.72
CA HIS A 178 20.61 25.75 -1.40
C HIS A 178 20.45 25.24 -2.84
N LEU A 179 19.58 24.24 -3.06
CA LEU A 179 19.27 23.74 -4.40
C LEU A 179 18.74 24.86 -5.31
N GLN A 180 17.81 25.67 -4.80
CA GLN A 180 17.20 26.77 -5.55
C GLN A 180 18.19 27.89 -5.85
N GLN A 181 19.03 28.27 -4.88
CA GLN A 181 20.03 29.32 -5.06
C GLN A 181 21.14 28.90 -6.03
N ALA A 182 21.63 27.67 -5.92
CA ALA A 182 22.71 27.17 -6.77
C ALA A 182 22.33 27.05 -8.26
N ASN A 183 21.03 26.93 -8.56
CA ASN A 183 20.54 26.67 -9.91
C ASN A 183 19.57 27.75 -10.43
N ALA A 184 19.50 28.92 -9.78
CA ALA A 184 18.49 29.94 -10.04
C ALA A 184 18.38 30.32 -11.54
N ASP A 185 19.53 30.41 -12.22
CA ASP A 185 19.59 30.81 -13.64
C ASP A 185 19.11 29.72 -14.61
N LEU A 186 19.12 28.45 -14.18
CA LEU A 186 18.77 27.29 -15.01
C LEU A 186 17.32 26.83 -14.81
N VAL A 187 16.74 27.09 -13.64
CA VAL A 187 15.39 26.60 -13.27
C VAL A 187 14.35 26.99 -14.31
N SER A 188 14.25 28.28 -14.67
CA SER A 188 13.22 28.76 -15.59
C SER A 188 13.33 28.09 -16.97
N GLN A 189 14.55 27.86 -17.46
CA GLN A 189 14.77 27.19 -18.74
C GLN A 189 14.26 25.74 -18.72
N HIS A 190 14.58 24.98 -17.67
CA HIS A 190 14.16 23.59 -17.57
C HIS A 190 12.65 23.45 -17.34
N LEU A 191 12.05 24.33 -16.54
CA LEU A 191 10.59 24.34 -16.33
C LEU A 191 9.83 24.67 -17.63
N ASN A 192 10.28 25.68 -18.38
CA ASN A 192 9.68 26.02 -19.67
C ASN A 192 9.81 24.86 -20.67
N THR A 193 10.94 24.15 -20.68
CA THR A 193 11.14 22.97 -21.53
C THR A 193 10.13 21.86 -21.20
N LEU A 194 9.86 21.61 -19.92
CA LEU A 194 8.84 20.65 -19.49
C LEU A 194 7.43 21.08 -19.92
N GLN A 195 7.11 22.36 -19.75
CA GLN A 195 5.82 22.91 -20.14
C GLN A 195 5.59 22.82 -21.66
N GLU A 196 6.59 23.20 -22.45
CA GLU A 196 6.54 23.05 -23.91
C GLU A 196 6.38 21.60 -24.33
N ALA A 197 7.12 20.67 -23.73
CA ALA A 197 7.00 19.24 -24.02
C ALA A 197 5.57 18.74 -23.73
N ALA A 198 4.97 19.19 -22.62
CA ALA A 198 3.58 18.85 -22.30
C ALA A 198 2.58 19.43 -23.33
N ILE A 199 2.74 20.70 -23.72
CA ILE A 199 1.87 21.35 -24.72
C ILE A 199 2.01 20.70 -26.10
N LYS A 200 3.22 20.35 -26.50
CA LYS A 200 3.53 19.71 -27.79
C LYS A 200 3.26 18.21 -27.80
N ASN A 201 2.80 17.64 -26.68
CA ASN A 201 2.56 16.21 -26.50
C ASN A 201 3.82 15.36 -26.78
N GLU A 202 4.98 15.85 -26.33
CA GLU A 202 6.27 15.17 -26.38
C GLU A 202 6.51 14.34 -25.11
N ASN A 203 7.60 13.56 -25.09
CA ASN A 203 7.98 12.76 -23.93
C ASN A 203 8.48 13.64 -22.77
N ILE A 204 7.59 13.93 -21.82
CA ILE A 204 7.90 14.71 -20.61
C ILE A 204 8.94 14.01 -19.73
N PHE A 205 8.90 12.68 -19.65
CA PHE A 205 9.81 11.92 -18.78
C PHE A 205 11.28 12.07 -19.18
N GLU A 206 11.56 12.11 -20.49
CA GLU A 206 12.90 12.39 -21.01
C GLU A 206 13.43 13.73 -20.47
N LYS A 207 12.58 14.77 -20.47
CA LYS A 207 12.96 16.10 -19.98
C LYS A 207 13.04 16.17 -18.45
N LEU A 208 12.27 15.35 -17.75
CA LEU A 208 12.37 15.22 -16.28
C LEU A 208 13.74 14.71 -15.83
N MET A 209 14.40 13.85 -16.62
CA MET A 209 15.75 13.35 -16.30
C MET A 209 16.78 14.48 -16.16
N ASP A 210 16.59 15.60 -16.86
CA ASP A 210 17.45 16.77 -16.75
C ASP A 210 16.91 17.80 -15.76
N ALA A 211 15.60 18.05 -15.78
CA ALA A 211 14.98 19.02 -14.88
C ALA A 211 15.18 18.65 -13.40
N THR A 212 15.11 17.36 -13.03
CA THR A 212 15.30 16.90 -11.64
C THR A 212 16.71 17.13 -11.07
N LYS A 213 17.70 17.44 -11.91
CA LYS A 213 19.06 17.77 -11.46
C LYS A 213 19.15 19.19 -10.87
N VAL A 214 18.21 20.06 -11.24
CA VAL A 214 18.29 21.51 -10.95
C VAL A 214 16.99 22.08 -10.35
N CYS A 215 15.85 21.46 -10.63
CA CYS A 215 14.54 21.86 -10.14
C CYS A 215 14.08 20.97 -8.99
N SER A 216 13.46 21.58 -7.99
CA SER A 216 12.79 20.85 -6.91
C SER A 216 11.48 20.20 -7.36
N LEU A 217 11.01 19.20 -6.60
CA LEU A 217 9.71 18.54 -6.83
C LEU A 217 8.54 19.54 -6.90
N GLY A 218 8.51 20.52 -6.00
CA GLY A 218 7.47 21.54 -5.96
C GLY A 218 7.46 22.44 -7.19
N GLN A 219 8.63 22.87 -7.66
CA GLN A 219 8.77 23.68 -8.89
C GLN A 219 8.28 22.92 -10.13
N ILE A 220 8.70 21.65 -10.28
CA ILE A 220 8.27 20.80 -11.39
C ILE A 220 6.75 20.60 -11.36
N THR A 221 6.21 20.26 -10.19
CA THR A 221 4.77 20.00 -10.02
C THR A 221 3.94 21.25 -10.34
N ALA A 222 4.33 22.42 -9.82
CA ALA A 222 3.65 23.68 -10.09
C ALA A 222 3.68 24.05 -11.57
N ALA A 223 4.84 23.93 -12.23
CA ALA A 223 4.96 24.21 -13.66
C ALA A 223 4.07 23.29 -14.52
N LEU A 224 3.99 22.00 -14.17
CA LEU A 224 3.11 21.06 -14.87
C LEU A 224 1.63 21.30 -14.58
N PHE A 225 1.25 21.84 -13.41
CA PHE A 225 -0.14 22.23 -13.14
C PHE A 225 -0.62 23.38 -14.03
N GLU A 226 0.25 24.31 -14.42
CA GLU A 226 -0.12 25.42 -15.31
C GLU A 226 -0.55 24.96 -16.71
N VAL A 227 0.00 23.84 -17.19
CA VAL A 227 -0.25 23.32 -18.55
C VAL A 227 -1.08 22.03 -18.59
N GLY A 228 -1.03 21.20 -17.54
CA GLY A 228 -1.70 19.91 -17.44
C GLY A 228 -2.92 19.91 -16.51
N GLY A 229 -3.16 21.00 -15.79
CA GLY A 229 -4.23 21.11 -14.80
C GLY A 229 -3.95 20.35 -13.51
N GLN A 230 -4.88 20.45 -12.57
CA GLN A 230 -4.83 19.74 -11.29
C GLN A 230 -5.91 18.66 -11.25
N TYR A 231 -5.63 17.56 -10.56
CA TYR A 231 -6.64 16.53 -10.31
C TYR A 231 -7.85 17.15 -9.58
N ARG A 232 -9.03 17.02 -10.18
CA ARG A 232 -10.29 17.40 -9.55
C ARG A 232 -10.82 16.20 -8.76
N ARG A 233 -11.03 16.38 -7.47
CA ARG A 233 -11.74 15.38 -6.66
C ARG A 233 -13.16 15.27 -7.20
N ASN A 234 -13.47 14.16 -7.87
CA ASN A 234 -14.85 13.84 -8.18
C ASN A 234 -15.52 13.47 -6.84
N MET A 235 -16.59 14.19 -6.47
CA MET A 235 -17.46 13.84 -5.34
C MET A 235 -18.58 12.95 -5.83
#